data_AF-A0A9D2CSB0-F1
#
_entry.id   AF-A0A9D2CSB0-F1
#
_cell.length_a   1.000
_cell.length_b   1.000
_cell.length_c   1.000
_cell.angle_alpha   90.00
_cell.angle_beta   90.00
_cell.angle_gamma   90.00
#
_symmetry.space_group_name_H-M   'P 1'
#
loop_
_entity.id
_entity.type
_entity.pdbx_description
1 polymer ?
#
loop_
_entity_poly.entity_id
_entity_poly.type
_entity_poly.pdbx_seq_one_letter_code
_entity_poly.pdbx_strand_id
1 'polypeptide(L)' 'MAKTKAEIDKNYEERHKEERKEKYLVWGTSVSRKFAEEVNAFLKENGYTKVRLIEAGYKLLKEEAAGNKKDKAE' A
#
# COMPACT_ATOMS: atom_id res chain seq x y z
N MET A 1 -38.02 16.96 -4.07
CA MET A 1 -37.64 15.54 -4.00
C MET A 1 -36.41 15.43 -3.12
N ALA A 2 -36.43 14.58 -2.08
CA ALA A 2 -35.21 14.30 -1.32
C ALA A 2 -34.22 13.55 -2.22
N LYS A 3 -32.93 13.91 -2.16
CA LYS A 3 -31.87 13.18 -2.90
C LYS A 3 -31.80 11.74 -2.40
N THR A 4 -31.58 10.81 -3.31
CA THR A 4 -31.38 9.41 -2.96
C THR A 4 -30.02 9.21 -2.26
N LYS A 5 -29.89 8.13 -1.48
CA LYS A 5 -28.63 7.73 -0.82
C LYS A 5 -27.47 7.63 -1.82
N ALA A 6 -27.71 7.05 -3.00
CA ALA A 6 -26.71 6.91 -4.05
C ALA A 6 -26.19 8.27 -4.58
N GLU A 7 -27.06 9.26 -4.69
CA GLU A 7 -26.65 10.63 -5.08
C GLU A 7 -25.84 11.32 -3.98
N ILE A 8 -26.13 11.05 -2.71
CA ILE A 8 -25.37 11.57 -1.58
C ILE A 8 -23.97 10.94 -1.55
N ASP A 9 -23.89 9.61 -1.66
CA ASP A 9 -22.64 8.87 -1.62
C ASP A 9 -21.73 9.26 -2.81
N LYS A 10 -22.29 9.42 -4.02
CA LYS A 10 -21.53 9.91 -5.18
C LYS A 10 -20.96 11.30 -4.94
N ASN A 11 -21.77 12.25 -4.45
CA ASN A 11 -21.30 13.61 -4.17
C ASN A 11 -20.21 13.64 -3.09
N TYR A 12 -20.32 12.78 -2.07
CA TYR A 12 -19.30 12.63 -1.05
C TYR A 12 -18.00 12.06 -1.62
N GLU A 13 -18.09 10.97 -2.39
CA GLU A 13 -16.94 10.34 -3.03
C GLU A 13 -16.19 11.29 -3.97
N GLU A 14 -16.91 12.12 -4.74
CA GLU A 14 -16.32 13.12 -5.63
C GLU A 14 -15.65 14.27 -4.88
N ARG A 15 -16.28 14.79 -3.82
CA ARG A 15 -15.70 15.89 -3.01
C ARG A 15 -14.39 15.50 -2.33
N HIS A 16 -14.33 14.28 -1.80
CA HIS A 16 -13.16 13.80 -1.04
C HIS A 16 -12.13 13.06 -1.91
N LYS A 17 -12.36 12.96 -3.23
CA LYS A 17 -11.47 12.24 -4.14
C LYS A 17 -10.05 12.80 -4.15
N GLU A 18 -9.92 14.12 -4.24
CA GLU A 18 -8.61 14.77 -4.31
C GLU A 18 -7.88 14.71 -2.96
N GLU A 19 -8.59 14.91 -1.84
CA GLU A 19 -8.02 14.73 -0.50
C GLU A 19 -7.50 13.31 -0.26
N ARG A 20 -8.20 12.28 -0.79
CA ARG A 20 -7.74 10.88 -0.72
C ARG A 20 -6.46 10.66 -1.51
N LYS A 21 -6.37 11.22 -2.72
CA LYS A 21 -5.18 11.10 -3.58
C LYS A 21 -3.97 11.82 -3.00
N GLU A 22 -4.17 12.96 -2.35
CA GLU A 22 -3.09 13.70 -1.70
C GLU A 22 -2.52 12.92 -0.51
N LYS A 23 -3.40 12.32 0.30
CA LYS A 23 -2.99 11.58 1.51
C LYS A 23 -2.48 10.18 1.21
N TYR A 24 -3.04 9.52 0.20
CA TYR A 24 -2.82 8.09 -0.05
C TYR A 24 -2.59 7.80 -1.53
N LEU A 25 -1.51 7.07 -1.81
CA LEU A 25 -1.20 6.54 -3.13
C LEU A 25 -1.41 5.02 -3.13
N VAL A 26 -2.08 4.50 -4.15
CA VAL A 26 -2.33 3.06 -4.33
C VAL A 26 -1.53 2.56 -5.53
N TRP A 27 -0.65 1.57 -5.34
CA TRP A 27 0.28 1.09 -6.37
C TRP A 27 -0.20 -0.11 -7.22
N GLY A 28 -1.39 -0.66 -6.94
CA GLY A 28 -2.08 -1.61 -7.83
C GLY A 28 -1.22 -2.78 -8.37
N THR A 29 -0.39 -3.42 -7.55
CA THR A 29 0.55 -4.45 -8.00
C THR A 29 -0.07 -5.85 -8.00
N SER A 30 0.02 -6.57 -9.12
CA SER A 30 -0.36 -7.98 -9.21
C SER A 30 0.82 -8.90 -8.92
N VAL A 31 0.57 -9.97 -8.19
CA VAL A 31 1.51 -11.07 -7.92
C VAL A 31 0.79 -12.41 -8.09
N SER A 32 1.52 -13.51 -8.13
CA SER A 32 0.89 -14.84 -8.25
C SER A 32 -0.01 -15.11 -7.05
N ARG A 33 -1.15 -15.79 -7.28
CA ARG A 33 -2.14 -16.07 -6.22
C ARG A 33 -1.51 -16.86 -5.07
N LYS A 34 -0.74 -17.91 -5.40
CA LYS A 34 -0.06 -18.75 -4.40
C LYS A 34 0.83 -17.92 -3.47
N PHE A 35 1.62 -17.01 -4.04
CA PHE A 35 2.49 -16.14 -3.25
C PHE A 35 1.69 -15.16 -2.38
N ALA A 36 0.63 -14.56 -2.93
CA ALA A 36 -0.24 -13.68 -2.15
C ALA A 36 -0.91 -14.41 -0.97
N GLU A 37 -1.36 -15.65 -1.17
CA GLU A 37 -1.97 -16.48 -0.13
C GLU A 37 -0.97 -16.83 0.97
N GLU A 38 0.25 -17.21 0.61
CA GLU A 38 1.35 -17.47 1.55
C GLU A 38 1.69 -16.24 2.39
N VAL A 39 1.86 -15.08 1.75
CA VAL A 39 2.11 -13.81 2.46
C VAL A 39 0.94 -13.47 3.40
N ASN A 40 -0.30 -13.62 2.95
CA ASN A 40 -1.47 -13.35 3.80
C ASN A 40 -1.53 -14.28 5.02
N ALA A 41 -1.18 -15.56 4.86
CA ALA A 41 -1.13 -16.52 5.95
C ALA A 41 -0.07 -16.12 6.99
N PHE A 42 1.15 -15.81 6.53
CA PHE A 42 2.24 -15.31 7.38
C PHE A 42 1.83 -14.06 8.17
N LEU A 43 1.22 -13.08 7.50
CA LEU A 43 0.78 -11.84 8.15
C LEU A 43 -0.30 -12.11 9.21
N LYS A 44 -1.25 -13.01 8.94
CA LYS A 44 -2.31 -13.36 9.87
C LYS A 44 -1.78 -14.09 11.11
N GLU A 45 -0.88 -15.06 10.92
CA GLU A 45 -0.27 -15.82 12.01
C GLU A 45 0.51 -14.93 12.98
N ASN A 46 1.19 -13.90 12.44
CA ASN A 46 2.03 -13.00 13.23
C ASN A 46 1.32 -11.70 13.65
N GLY A 47 0.04 -11.51 13.30
CA GLY A 47 -0.70 -10.27 13.61
C GLY A 47 -0.16 -9.02 12.91
N TYR A 48 0.44 -9.16 11.73
CA TYR A 48 1.03 -8.07 10.96
C TYR A 48 0.09 -7.53 9.89
N THR A 49 0.25 -6.25 9.56
CA THR A 49 -0.45 -5.61 8.46
C THR A 49 0.41 -5.59 7.19
N LYS A 50 -0.24 -5.52 6.03
CA LYS A 50 0.44 -5.35 4.74
C LYS A 50 1.25 -4.05 4.70
N VAL A 51 0.77 -3.00 5.37
CA VAL A 51 1.49 -1.71 5.51
C VAL A 51 2.82 -1.92 6.22
N ARG A 52 2.81 -2.61 7.37
CA ARG A 52 4.04 -2.92 8.12
C ARG A 52 5.03 -3.74 7.29
N LEU A 53 4.55 -4.72 6.53
CA LEU A 53 5.38 -5.52 5.63
C LEU A 53 6.10 -4.62 4.60
N ILE A 54 5.36 -3.70 3.98
CA ILE A 54 5.90 -2.76 2.97
C ILE A 54 6.91 -1.79 3.61
N GLU A 55 6.60 -1.19 4.75
CA GLU A 55 7.49 -0.26 5.46
C GLU A 55 8.81 -0.93 5.87
N ALA A 56 8.72 -2.15 6.42
CA ALA A 56 9.89 -2.92 6.83
C ALA A 56 10.74 -3.32 5.62
N GLY A 57 10.11 -3.84 4.56
CA GLY A 57 10.79 -4.20 3.31
C GLY A 57 11.45 -3.00 2.65
N TYR A 58 10.77 -1.84 2.59
CA TYR A 58 11.35 -0.61 2.03
C TYR A 58 12.57 -0.14 2.82
N LYS A 59 12.51 -0.18 4.16
CA LYS A 59 13.64 0.23 5.00
C LYS A 59 14.87 -0.64 4.76
N LEU A 60 14.69 -1.96 4.73
CA LEU A 60 15.78 -2.90 4.44
C LEU A 60 16.38 -2.67 3.05
N LEU A 61 15.54 -2.60 2.01
CA LEU A 61 16.00 -2.36 0.64
C LEU A 61 16.71 -1.00 0.48
N LYS A 62 16.27 0.02 1.23
CA LYS A 62 16.93 1.34 1.24
C LYS A 62 18.33 1.28 1.87
N GLU A 63 18.48 0.51 2.95
CA GLU A 63 19.77 0.29 3.61
C GLU A 63 20.72 -0.52 2.70
N GLU A 64 20.24 -1.60 2.08
CA GLU A 64 20.99 -2.38 1.09
C GLU A 64 21.45 -1.52 -0.10
N ALA A 65 20.56 -0.69 -0.64
CA ALA A 65 20.88 0.22 -1.73
C ALA A 65 21.90 1.30 -1.33
N ALA A 66 21.94 1.70 -0.05
CA ALA A 66 22.94 2.62 0.46
C ALA A 66 24.30 1.94 0.70
N GLY A 67 24.31 0.68 1.14
CA GLY A 67 25.50 -0.16 1.24
C GLY A 67 26.15 -0.38 -0.13
N ASN A 68 25.37 -0.88 -1.10
CA ASN A 68 25.87 -1.16 -2.46
C ASN A 68 26.38 0.08 -3.23
N LYS A 69 26.02 1.30 -2.80
CA LYS A 69 26.60 2.53 -3.38
C LYS A 69 28.02 2.81 -2.88
N LYS A 70 28.38 2.35 -1.68
CA LYS A 70 29.74 2.45 -1.16
C LYS A 70 30.67 1.46 -1.85
N ASP A 71 30.20 0.24 -2.07
CA ASP A 71 30.99 -0.83 -2.72
C ASP A 71 31.24 -0.60 -4.23
N LYS A 72 30.50 0.33 -4.86
CA LYS A 72 30.69 0.72 -6.28
C LYS A 72 31.52 1.99 -6.46
N ALA A 73 31.90 2.65 -5.38
CA ALA A 73 32.68 3.88 -5.40
C ALA A 73 34.15 3.69 -5.01
N GLU A 74 34.56 2.44 -4.76
CA GLU A 74 35.95 2.01 -4.48
C GLU A 74 36.52 1.18 -5.65
#